data_AF-B2J2P5-F1
#
_entry.id   AF-B2J2P5-F1
#
_cell.length_a   1.000
_cell.length_b   1.000
_cell.length_c   1.000
_cell.angle_alpha   90.00
_cell.angle_beta   90.00
_cell.angle_gamma   90.00
#
_symmetry.space_group_name_H-M   'P 1'
#
loop_
_entity.id
_entity.type
_entity.pdbx_description
1 polymer ?
#
loop_
_entity_poly.entity_id
_entity_poly.type
_entity_poly.pdbx_seq_one_letter_code
_entity_poly.pdbx_strand_id
1 'polypeptide(L)' 'MSDNIQPIELSAEELDNVAGGAFSFVDADNDNKLDQQISETVIGPHGGIGSSTAQQTATSHQSLYEVKATGFFPTTIEK' A
#
# COMPACT_ATOMS: atom_id res chain seq x y z
N MET A 1 -36.68 2.89 -34.02
CA MET A 1 -37.50 2.72 -32.82
C MET A 1 -36.77 3.41 -31.69
N SER A 2 -37.46 4.30 -30.96
CA SER A 2 -36.88 4.95 -29.78
C SER A 2 -37.05 3.97 -28.64
N ASP A 3 -35.96 3.31 -28.23
CA ASP A 3 -35.99 2.37 -27.11
C ASP A 3 -36.26 3.17 -25.84
N ASN A 4 -37.51 3.11 -25.40
CA ASN A 4 -38.01 3.76 -24.21
C ASN A 4 -37.62 2.89 -23.01
N ILE A 5 -36.33 2.87 -22.67
CA ILE A 5 -35.83 2.17 -21.48
C ILE A 5 -36.31 2.96 -20.27
N GLN A 6 -37.43 2.54 -19.70
CA GLN A 6 -37.83 3.00 -18.38
C GLN A 6 -36.83 2.43 -17.35
N PRO A 7 -36.34 3.23 -16.38
CA PRO A 7 -35.51 2.71 -15.31
C PRO A 7 -36.33 1.67 -14.54
N ILE A 8 -35.93 0.40 -14.62
CA ILE A 8 -36.48 -0.67 -13.79
C ILE A 8 -35.77 -0.59 -12.44
N GLU A 9 -36.54 -0.46 -11.36
CA GLU A 9 -36.04 -0.58 -9.99
C GLU A 9 -35.56 -2.02 -9.79
N LEU A 10 -34.24 -2.21 -9.82
CA LEU A 10 -33.61 -3.50 -9.56
C LEU A 10 -33.53 -3.74 -8.05
N SER A 11 -33.76 -4.98 -7.64
CA SER A 11 -33.53 -5.38 -6.24
C SER A 11 -32.03 -5.27 -5.90
N ALA A 12 -31.70 -5.14 -4.61
CA ALA A 12 -30.30 -5.06 -4.16
C ALA A 12 -29.46 -6.27 -4.61
N GLU A 13 -30.10 -7.44 -4.75
CA GLU A 13 -29.48 -8.68 -5.21
C GLU A 13 -29.25 -8.69 -6.74
N GLU A 14 -30.16 -8.11 -7.53
CA GLU A 14 -29.95 -7.91 -8.97
C GLU A 14 -28.90 -6.84 -9.27
N LEU A 15 -28.82 -5.79 -8.44
CA LEU A 15 -27.75 -4.79 -8.52
C LEU A 15 -26.37 -5.39 -8.19
N ASP A 16 -26.30 -6.26 -7.19
CA ASP A 16 -25.06 -6.98 -6.86
C ASP A 16 -24.68 -7.97 -7.95
N ASN A 17 -25.64 -8.61 -8.63
CA ASN A 17 -25.38 -9.45 -9.82
C ASN A 17 -24.91 -8.63 -11.03
N VAL A 18 -25.46 -7.42 -11.26
CA VAL A 18 -24.99 -6.51 -12.32
C VAL A 18 -23.59 -5.97 -12.00
N ALA A 19 -23.27 -5.75 -10.72
CA ALA A 19 -21.93 -5.46 -10.23
C ALA A 19 -21.07 -6.74 -10.04
N GLY A 20 -21.62 -7.92 -10.32
CA GLY A 20 -21.20 -9.22 -9.78
C GLY A 20 -19.98 -9.86 -10.42
N GLY A 21 -19.06 -9.04 -10.88
CA GLY A 21 -17.78 -9.46 -11.43
C GLY A 21 -16.71 -8.39 -11.32
N ALA A 22 -16.93 -7.32 -10.53
CA ALA A 22 -15.90 -6.34 -10.30
C ALA A 22 -14.82 -6.95 -9.42
N PHE A 23 -13.60 -7.00 -9.96
CA PHE A 23 -12.42 -7.47 -9.29
C PHE A 23 -11.47 -6.28 -9.10
N SER A 24 -10.98 -6.09 -7.88
CA SER A 24 -9.88 -5.15 -7.63
C SER A 24 -8.72 -5.90 -7.00
N PHE A 25 -7.55 -5.72 -7.57
CA PHE A 25 -6.29 -6.16 -6.99
C PHE A 25 -5.50 -4.93 -6.59
N VAL A 26 -5.12 -4.84 -5.32
CA VAL A 26 -4.18 -3.84 -4.82
C VAL A 26 -2.89 -4.58 -4.50
N ASP A 27 -1.82 -4.14 -5.14
CA ASP A 27 -0.45 -4.48 -4.81
C ASP A 27 0.28 -3.16 -4.62
N ALA A 28 0.62 -2.86 -3.38
CA ALA A 28 1.32 -1.65 -3.02
C ALA A 28 2.48 -1.99 -2.09
N ASP A 29 3.65 -1.45 -2.42
CA ASP A 29 4.86 -1.60 -1.65
C ASP A 29 5.42 -0.22 -1.30
N ASN A 30 5.90 -0.09 -0.07
CA ASN A 30 6.54 1.11 0.43
C ASN A 30 7.81 0.72 1.20
N ASP A 31 8.96 1.10 0.66
CA ASP A 31 10.28 0.94 1.28
C ASP A 31 10.81 2.32 1.67
N ASN A 32 11.09 2.49 2.96
CA ASN A 32 11.56 3.74 3.52
C ASN A 32 12.86 3.50 4.28
N LYS A 33 13.93 4.14 3.82
CA LYS A 33 15.28 4.00 4.37
C LYS A 33 15.80 5.37 4.77
N LEU A 34 16.11 5.51 6.04
CA LEU A 34 16.71 6.69 6.63
C LEU A 34 18.07 6.31 7.18
N ASP A 35 19.11 6.97 6.71
CA ASP A 35 20.47 6.84 7.23
C ASP A 35 21.01 8.21 7.58
N GLN A 36 21.43 8.38 8.83
CA GLN A 36 21.90 9.64 9.38
C GLN A 36 23.18 9.43 10.15
N GLN A 37 24.12 10.34 9.95
CA GLN A 37 25.39 10.36 10.66
C GLN A 37 25.69 11.79 11.11
N ILE A 38 26.11 11.93 12.36
CA ILE A 38 26.66 13.17 12.90
C ILE A 38 28.01 12.87 13.53
N SER A 39 28.99 13.71 13.23
CA SER A 39 30.33 13.63 13.79
C SER A 39 30.77 15.00 14.28
N GLU A 40 31.46 15.01 15.41
CA GLU A 40 32.12 16.19 15.94
C GLU A 40 33.60 15.90 16.17
N THR A 41 34.42 16.92 15.98
CA THR A 41 35.85 16.88 16.30
C THR A 41 36.18 18.12 17.11
N VAL A 42 36.79 17.90 18.27
CA VAL A 42 37.19 18.95 19.21
C VAL A 42 38.71 18.99 19.25
N ILE A 43 39.28 20.15 18.92
CA ILE A 43 40.72 20.42 19.05
C ILE A 43 40.93 21.21 20.33
N GLY A 44 41.61 20.59 21.30
CA GLY A 44 41.92 21.18 22.59
C GLY A 44 43.10 22.15 22.54
N PRO A 45 43.19 23.10 23.50
CA PRO A 45 44.20 24.17 23.51
C PRO A 45 45.65 23.71 23.65
N HIS A 46 45.90 22.42 23.92
CA HIS A 46 47.24 21.83 24.05
C HIS A 46 47.50 20.72 23.01
N GLY A 47 46.75 20.70 21.90
CA GLY A 47 46.94 19.76 20.79
C GLY A 47 46.26 18.40 20.95
N GLY A 48 45.47 18.20 22.01
CA GLY A 48 44.62 17.01 22.15
C GLY A 48 43.46 17.04 21.15
N ILE A 49 43.23 15.94 20.44
CA ILE A 49 42.11 15.78 19.50
C ILE A 49 41.14 14.76 20.09
N GLY A 50 39.88 15.16 20.25
CA GLY A 50 38.78 14.27 20.60
C GLY A 50 37.77 14.23 19.47
N SER A 51 37.17 13.08 19.21
CA SER A 51 36.09 12.93 18.23
C SER A 51 34.98 12.09 18.79
N SER A 52 33.74 12.48 18.49
CA SER A 52 32.55 11.68 18.77
C SER A 52 31.77 11.49 17.47
N THR A 53 31.13 10.34 17.33
CA THR A 53 30.31 10.02 16.17
C THR A 53 29.08 9.24 16.63
N ALA A 54 27.94 9.63 16.08
CA ALA A 54 26.68 8.93 16.23
C ALA A 54 26.13 8.59 14.84
N GLN A 55 25.62 7.37 14.69
CA GLN A 55 24.95 6.91 13.49
C GLN A 55 23.59 6.34 13.87
N GLN A 56 22.59 6.66 13.05
CA GLN A 56 21.26 6.09 13.13
C GLN A 56 20.83 5.61 11.75
N THR A 57 20.41 4.35 11.69
CA THR A 57 19.80 3.77 10.50
C THR A 57 18.41 3.28 10.87
N ALA A 58 17.40 3.66 10.08
CA ALA A 58 16.04 3.18 10.20
C ALA A 58 15.54 2.67 8.85
N THR A 59 14.96 1.48 8.86
CA THR A 59 14.39 0.83 7.67
C THR A 59 12.96 0.44 7.97
N SER A 60 12.02 0.80 7.10
CA SER A 60 10.62 0.41 7.18
C SER A 60 10.19 -0.13 5.83
N HIS A 61 9.59 -1.31 5.85
CA HIS A 61 9.01 -1.94 4.67
C HIS A 61 7.56 -2.26 4.97
N GLN A 62 6.68 -1.90 4.06
CA GLN A 62 5.23 -2.07 4.18
C GLN A 62 4.71 -2.58 2.84
N SER A 63 3.99 -3.68 2.87
CA SER A 63 3.31 -4.21 1.68
C SER A 63 1.82 -4.38 1.96
N LEU A 64 1.00 -4.04 0.98
CA LEU A 64 -0.45 -4.23 0.99
C LEU A 64 -0.84 -5.06 -0.23
N TYR A 65 -1.37 -6.25 0.05
CA TYR A 65 -1.98 -7.13 -0.94
C TYR A 65 -3.47 -7.24 -0.62
N GLU A 66 -4.32 -6.75 -1.52
CA GLU A 66 -5.77 -6.78 -1.33
C GLU A 66 -6.45 -7.34 -2.58
N VAL A 67 -7.37 -8.27 -2.37
CA VAL A 67 -8.26 -8.79 -3.41
C VAL A 67 -9.69 -8.46 -3.01
N LYS A 68 -10.39 -7.70 -3.86
CA LYS A 68 -11.82 -7.42 -3.71
C LYS A 68 -12.58 -7.99 -4.88
N ALA A 69 -13.76 -8.47 -4.57
CA ALA A 69 -14.55 -9.33 -5.40
C ALA A 69 -16.01 -9.05 -5.03
N THR A 70 -16.84 -8.66 -5.99
CA THR A 70 -18.29 -8.46 -5.80
C THR A 70 -19.09 -9.51 -6.57
N GLY A 71 -20.24 -9.91 -6.05
CA GLY A 71 -21.09 -10.96 -6.61
C GLY A 71 -20.71 -12.41 -6.30
N PHE A 72 -21.35 -13.36 -6.98
CA PHE A 72 -21.20 -14.81 -6.76
C PHE A 72 -19.92 -15.36 -7.42
N PHE A 73 -19.02 -15.90 -6.61
CA PHE A 73 -17.80 -16.58 -7.08
C PHE A 73 -18.04 -18.09 -7.21
N PRO A 74 -18.03 -18.67 -8.43
CA PRO A 74 -17.97 -20.11 -8.57
C PRO A 74 -16.60 -20.61 -8.06
N THR A 75 -16.61 -21.56 -7.13
CA THR A 75 -15.45 -22.14 -6.43
C THR A 75 -14.54 -23.01 -7.30
N THR A 76 -14.45 -22.78 -8.61
CA THR A 76 -13.76 -23.68 -9.56
C THR A 76 -12.32 -23.31 -9.92
N ILE A 77 -11.68 -22.39 -9.21
CA ILE A 77 -10.22 -22.21 -9.29
C ILE A 77 -9.56 -23.09 -8.21
N GLU A 78 -9.71 -24.40 -8.37
CA GLU A 78 -8.77 -25.40 -7.83
C GLU A 78 -8.07 -26.04 -9.02
N LYS A 79 -6.84 -25.60 -9.32
CA LYS A 79 -5.69 -26.40 -9.76
C LYS A 79 -4.46 -25.54 -10.01
#